data_AF-A0A7V5P8G7-F1
#
_entry.id   AF-A0A7V5P8G7-F1
#
_cell.length_a   1.000
_cell.length_b   1.000
_cell.length_c   1.000
_cell.angle_alpha   90.00
_cell.angle_beta   90.00
_cell.angle_gamma   90.00
#
_symmetry.space_group_name_H-M   'P 1'
#
loop_
_entity.id
_entity.type
_entity.pdbx_description
1 polymer ?
#
loop_
_entity_poly.entity_id
_entity_poly.type
_entity_poly.pdbx_seq_one_letter_code
_entity_poly.pdbx_strand_id
1 'polypeptide(L)'
;MVLGRGSETKRYGEAGVDTKASREQAVLVGVDWRGASRPDAWPVEDSLAELRLLAETAGLDVVAQFTQALERPDPAYLIGPGKVQEIKDLHGVEPFDLVVF
;
A
#
# COMPACT_ATOMS: atom_id res chain seq x y z
N MET A 1 43.95 -43.72 -21.80
CA MET A 1 42.65 -44.42 -21.92
C MET A 1 42.52 -45.26 -20.65
N VAL A 2 41.74 -44.94 -19.60
CA VAL A 2 40.48 -44.18 -19.42
C VAL A 2 40.45 -43.58 -17.99
N LEU A 3 40.07 -42.30 -17.94
CA LEU A 3 39.35 -41.51 -16.92
C LEU A 3 39.84 -41.38 -15.47
N GLY A 4 40.18 -40.13 -15.13
CA GLY A 4 40.33 -39.61 -13.78
C GLY A 4 39.04 -39.00 -13.21
N ARG A 5 38.99 -39.05 -11.88
CA ARG A 5 38.27 -38.27 -10.86
C ARG A 5 37.16 -37.29 -11.30
N GLY A 6 36.07 -37.30 -10.53
CA GLY A 6 35.16 -36.16 -10.43
C GLY A 6 34.01 -36.43 -9.49
N SER A 7 34.23 -36.18 -8.19
CA SER A 7 33.21 -36.12 -7.15
C SER A 7 32.11 -35.11 -7.51
N GLU A 8 30.87 -35.57 -7.58
CA GLU A 8 29.67 -34.72 -7.64
C GLU A 8 29.64 -33.78 -6.44
N THR A 9 29.96 -32.51 -6.67
CA THR A 9 29.62 -31.42 -5.75
C THR A 9 28.45 -30.69 -6.38
N LYS A 10 27.25 -31.00 -5.90
CA LYS A 10 26.02 -30.29 -6.22
C LYS A 10 26.17 -28.87 -5.67
N ARG A 11 26.59 -27.94 -6.52
CA ARG A 11 26.57 -26.50 -6.22
C ARG A 11 25.10 -26.09 -6.11
N TYR A 12 24.59 -25.94 -4.89
CA TYR A 12 23.39 -25.17 -4.67
C TYR A 12 23.72 -23.75 -5.14
N GLY A 13 23.11 -23.33 -6.24
CA GLY A 13 23.23 -21.96 -6.71
C GLY A 13 22.74 -21.03 -5.61
N GLU A 14 23.60 -20.11 -5.18
CA GLU A 14 23.17 -18.89 -4.52
C GLU A 14 22.24 -18.17 -5.49
N ALA A 15 20.93 -18.39 -5.35
CA ALA A 15 19.96 -17.46 -5.88
C ALA A 15 20.19 -16.16 -5.11
N GLY A 16 20.99 -15.27 -5.68
CA GLY A 16 21.27 -13.96 -5.11
C GLY A 16 19.93 -13.32 -4.76
N VAL A 17 19.74 -13.03 -3.48
CA VAL A 17 18.60 -12.22 -3.05
C VAL A 17 18.80 -10.87 -3.70
N ASP A 18 17.90 -10.53 -4.63
CA ASP A 18 17.86 -9.18 -5.19
C ASP A 18 17.55 -8.22 -4.05
N THR A 19 18.60 -7.58 -3.53
CA THR A 19 18.54 -6.66 -2.39
C THR A 19 18.01 -5.29 -2.80
N LYS A 20 17.65 -5.10 -4.08
CA LYS A 20 16.91 -3.95 -4.58
C LYS A 20 15.44 -4.32 -4.79
N ALA A 21 14.73 -4.64 -3.71
CA ALA A 21 13.27 -4.57 -3.77
C ALA A 21 12.89 -3.11 -4.09
N SER A 22 12.23 -2.88 -5.22
CA SER A 22 11.63 -1.58 -5.53
C SER A 22 10.64 -1.21 -4.44
N ARG A 23 10.65 0.05 -4.00
CA ARG A 23 9.66 0.54 -3.03
C ARG A 23 8.26 0.43 -3.64
N GLU A 24 7.36 -0.20 -2.91
CA GLU A 24 5.96 -0.35 -3.34
C GLU A 24 5.29 1.03 -3.36
N GLN A 25 4.56 1.29 -4.44
CA GLN A 25 3.81 2.53 -4.61
C GLN A 25 2.45 2.40 -3.91
N ALA A 26 2.09 3.40 -3.10
CA ALA A 26 0.92 3.35 -2.23
C ALA A 26 0.02 4.57 -2.41
N VAL A 27 -1.29 4.31 -2.36
CA VAL A 27 -2.33 5.32 -2.22
C VAL A 27 -2.86 5.28 -0.78
N LEU A 28 -3.02 6.44 -0.14
CA LEU A 28 -3.66 6.51 1.18
C LEU A 28 -5.12 6.96 1.07
N VAL A 29 -6.00 6.44 1.94
CA VAL A 29 -7.42 6.76 1.94
C VAL A 29 -7.89 7.09 3.35
N GLY A 30 -8.15 8.36 3.61
CA GLY A 30 -8.69 8.84 4.87
C GLY A 30 -10.22 8.79 4.88
N VAL A 31 -10.81 8.32 5.98
CA VAL A 31 -12.27 8.28 6.14
C VAL A 31 -12.68 9.27 7.23
N ASP A 32 -13.41 10.30 6.81
CA ASP A 32 -13.94 11.34 7.70
C ASP A 32 -15.36 10.94 8.14
N TRP A 33 -15.46 10.36 9.33
CA TRP A 33 -16.75 9.99 9.92
C TRP A 33 -17.33 11.13 10.75
N ARG A 34 -18.16 11.95 10.11
CA ARG A 34 -18.84 13.10 10.74
C ARG A 34 -20.08 12.75 11.56
N GLY A 35 -20.71 11.59 11.27
CA GLY A 35 -21.91 11.11 11.95
C GLY A 35 -21.72 10.74 13.44
N ALA A 36 -20.47 10.57 13.88
CA ALA A 36 -20.12 10.58 15.29
C ALA A 36 -19.60 11.98 15.61
N SER A 37 -20.49 12.92 15.94
CA SER A 37 -20.13 14.26 16.42
C SER A 37 -19.38 14.13 17.75
N ARG A 38 -18.11 13.75 17.67
CA ARG A 38 -17.15 13.71 18.76
C ARG A 38 -16.36 15.02 18.67
N PRO A 39 -16.50 15.92 19.65
CA PRO A 39 -15.76 17.19 19.68
C PRO A 39 -14.24 17.00 19.65
N ASP A 40 -13.77 15.79 19.92
CA ASP A 40 -12.40 15.32 20.02
C ASP A 40 -11.97 14.40 18.85
N ALA A 41 -12.77 14.30 17.78
CA ALA A 41 -12.37 13.52 16.62
C ALA A 41 -11.09 14.11 16.01
N TRP A 42 -10.09 13.25 15.83
CA TRP A 42 -8.84 13.61 15.16
C TRP A 42 -9.15 13.99 13.69
N PRO A 43 -8.69 15.15 13.19
CA PRO A 43 -8.95 15.56 11.81
C PRO A 43 -8.41 14.53 10.81
N VAL A 44 -9.18 14.23 9.76
CA VAL A 44 -8.77 13.22 8.76
C VAL A 44 -7.45 13.58 8.09
N GLU A 45 -7.17 14.87 7.93
CA GLU A 45 -5.93 15.41 7.38
C GLU A 45 -4.73 15.09 8.28
N ASP A 46 -4.90 15.23 9.60
CA ASP A 46 -3.85 14.92 10.56
C ASP A 46 -3.62 13.40 10.64
N SER A 47 -4.68 12.59 10.53
CA SER A 47 -4.54 11.12 10.43
C SER A 47 -3.79 10.71 9.15
N LEU A 48 -4.11 11.34 8.02
CA LEU A 48 -3.43 11.08 6.74
C LEU A 48 -1.97 11.54 6.75
N ALA A 49 -1.67 12.64 7.45
CA ALA A 49 -0.30 13.11 7.63
C ALA A 49 0.53 12.08 8.42
N GLU A 50 -0.01 11.58 9.53
CA GLU A 50 0.67 10.53 10.31
C GLU A 50 0.78 9.22 9.52
N LEU A 51 -0.28 8.80 8.83
CA LEU A 51 -0.28 7.59 8.00
C LEU A 51 0.78 7.66 6.89
N ARG A 52 0.98 8.84 6.30
CA ARG A 52 2.06 9.08 5.33
C ARG A 52 3.43 8.86 5.97
N LEU A 53 3.69 9.41 7.15
CA LEU A 53 4.96 9.23 7.85
C LEU A 53 5.23 7.74 8.16
N LEU A 54 4.19 7.02 8.60
CA LEU A 54 4.27 5.58 8.84
C LEU A 54 4.55 4.79 7.56
N ALA A 55 3.86 5.11 6.46
CA ALA A 55 4.05 4.48 5.15
C ALA A 55 5.47 4.72 4.62
N GLU A 56 5.95 5.96 4.67
CA GLU A 56 7.30 6.33 4.24
C GLU A 56 8.38 5.62 5.07
N THR A 57 8.16 5.47 6.39
CA THR A 57 9.03 4.72 7.30
C THR A 57 9.01 3.22 7.00
N ALA A 58 7.85 2.68 6.59
CA ALA A 58 7.69 1.30 6.18
C ALA A 58 8.29 0.98 4.79
N GLY A 59 8.87 1.97 4.11
CA GLY A 59 9.48 1.76 2.80
C GLY A 59 8.52 1.95 1.62
N LEU A 60 7.31 2.45 1.85
CA LEU A 60 6.36 2.76 0.79
C LEU A 60 6.67 4.12 0.16
N ASP A 61 6.32 4.28 -1.11
CA ASP A 61 6.29 5.56 -1.81
C ASP A 61 4.83 5.99 -1.98
N VAL A 62 4.42 7.07 -1.31
CA VAL A 62 3.04 7.54 -1.35
C VAL A 62 2.81 8.39 -2.60
N VAL A 63 2.08 7.85 -3.57
CA VAL A 63 1.83 8.50 -4.88
C VAL A 63 0.55 9.36 -4.89
N ALA A 64 -0.45 9.01 -4.08
CA ALA A 64 -1.68 9.79 -3.97
C ALA A 64 -2.38 9.62 -2.61
N GLN A 65 -3.33 10.50 -2.34
CA GLN A 65 -4.18 10.45 -1.15
C GLN A 65 -5.63 10.78 -1.54
N PHE A 66 -6.59 10.09 -0.94
CA PHE A 66 -8.03 10.35 -1.08
C PHE A 66 -8.67 10.53 0.29
N THR A 67 -9.78 11.26 0.32
CA THR A 67 -10.67 11.30 1.47
C THR A 67 -12.08 10.85 1.10
N GLN A 68 -12.79 10.26 2.06
CA GLN A 68 -14.20 9.92 1.97
C GLN A 68 -14.92 10.39 3.23
N ALA A 69 -15.90 11.29 3.06
CA ALA A 69 -16.80 11.64 4.16
C ALA A 69 -17.92 10.60 4.28
N LEU A 70 -18.18 10.14 5.51
CA LEU A 70 -19.31 9.27 5.84
C LEU A 70 -20.37 10.07 6.61
N GLU A 71 -21.43 10.47 5.92
CA GLU A 71 -22.61 11.09 6.54
C GLU A 71 -23.42 10.05 7.34
N ARG A 72 -23.61 8.86 6.77
CA ARG A 72 -24.09 7.65 7.46
C ARG A 72 -23.18 6.49 7.07
N PRO A 73 -22.61 5.74 8.04
CA PRO A 73 -21.82 4.56 7.72
C PRO A 73 -22.73 3.51 7.07
N ASP A 74 -22.37 3.09 5.86
CA ASP A 74 -22.89 1.88 5.27
C ASP A 74 -22.09 0.71 5.86
N PRO A 75 -22.71 -0.23 6.59
CA PRO A 75 -21.98 -1.35 7.18
C PRO A 75 -21.32 -2.26 6.15
N ALA A 76 -21.72 -2.19 4.88
CA ALA A 76 -21.12 -2.97 3.81
C ALA A 76 -19.82 -2.34 3.27
N TYR A 77 -19.63 -1.03 3.42
CA TYR A 77 -18.56 -0.31 2.71
C TYR A 77 -17.89 0.78 3.56
N LEU A 78 -16.56 0.70 3.67
CA LEU A 78 -15.74 1.78 4.21
C LEU A 78 -15.62 2.95 3.22
N ILE A 79 -15.53 2.63 1.92
CA ILE A 79 -15.61 3.56 0.80
C ILE A 79 -16.59 3.02 -0.25
N GLY A 80 -17.41 3.90 -0.80
CA GLY A 80 -18.44 3.52 -1.77
C GLY A 80 -17.87 3.15 -3.15
N PRO A 81 -18.70 2.57 -4.04
CA PRO A 81 -18.27 2.13 -5.37
C PRO A 81 -17.73 3.28 -6.25
N GLY A 82 -18.21 4.52 -6.05
CA GLY A 82 -17.68 5.69 -6.75
C GLY A 82 -16.22 5.97 -6.41
N LYS A 83 -15.87 5.92 -5.12
CA LYS A 83 -14.48 6.11 -4.66
C LYS A 83 -13.58 4.97 -5.14
N VAL A 84 -14.08 3.73 -5.13
CA VAL A 84 -13.36 2.58 -5.71
C VAL A 84 -13.09 2.79 -7.20
N GLN A 85 -14.05 3.34 -7.94
CA GLN A 85 -13.86 3.65 -9.35
C GLN A 85 -12.81 4.76 -9.56
N GLU A 86 -12.85 5.85 -8.77
CA GLU A 86 -11.81 6.90 -8.81
C GLU A 86 -10.41 6.33 -8.60
N ILE A 87 -10.24 5.44 -7.61
CA ILE A 87 -8.96 4.78 -7.32
C ILE A 87 -8.52 3.87 -8.48
N LYS A 88 -9.46 3.15 -9.10
CA LYS A 88 -9.19 2.32 -10.28
C LYS A 88 -8.80 3.15 -11.50
N ASP A 89 -9.45 4.28 -11.71
CA ASP A 89 -9.15 5.19 -12.82
C ASP A 89 -7.75 5.77 -12.64
N LEU A 90 -7.37 6.16 -11.40
CA LEU A 90 -6.01 6.57 -11.08
C LEU A 90 -5.01 5.45 -11.40
N HIS A 91 -5.27 4.21 -10.98
CA HIS A 91 -4.39 3.07 -11.26
C HIS A 91 -4.12 2.87 -12.76
N GLY A 92 -5.11 3.17 -13.61
CA GLY A 92 -4.96 3.08 -15.06
C GLY A 92 -4.03 4.15 -15.66
N VAL A 93 -3.77 5.25 -14.93
CA VAL A 93 -2.90 6.35 -15.36
C VAL A 93 -1.54 6.28 -14.65
N GLU A 94 -1.55 5.99 -13.36
CA GLU A 94 -0.39 5.90 -12.47
C GLU A 94 -0.50 4.60 -11.65
N PRO A 95 0.16 3.51 -12.09
CA PRO A 95 0.10 2.23 -11.41
C PRO A 95 0.64 2.31 -9.98
N PHE A 96 -0.07 1.67 -9.06
CA PHE A 96 0.32 1.52 -7.67
C PHE A 96 0.01 0.12 -7.16
N ASP A 97 0.71 -0.30 -6.11
CA ASP A 97 0.67 -1.67 -5.59
C ASP A 97 -0.31 -1.80 -4.42
N LEU A 98 -0.48 -0.73 -3.64
CA LEU A 98 -1.18 -0.75 -2.36
C LEU A 98 -2.19 0.39 -2.22
N VAL A 99 -3.28 0.08 -1.51
CA VAL A 99 -4.22 1.08 -0.97
C VAL A 99 -4.24 0.89 0.55
N VAL A 100 -3.91 1.95 1.28
CA VAL A 100 -3.82 1.94 2.76
C VAL A 100 -4.89 2.86 3.32
N PHE A 101 -5.57 2.41 4.38
CA PHE A 101 -6.66 3.13 5.06
C PHE A 101 -6.23 3.55 6.47
#